data_AF-A0A0D6LRJ7-F1
#
_entry.id   AF-A0A0D6LRJ7-F1
#
_cell.length_a   1.000
_cell.length_b   1.000
_cell.length_c   1.000
_cell.angle_alpha   90.00
_cell.angle_beta   90.00
_cell.angle_gamma   90.00
#
_symmetry.space_group_name_H-M   'P 1'
#
loop_
_entity.id
_entity.type
_entity.pdbx_description
1 polymer ?
#
loop_
_entity_poly.entity_id
_entity_poly.type
_entity_poly.pdbx_seq_one_letter_code
_entity_poly.pdbx_strand_id
1 'polypeptide(L)'
;MLMPSSSQALESEQPPRWLEEVLQVQFQHLQLLQQQNQRIADLVSMLVEREKASTSAADVTSPAPRVDPYGDLVRDLPTFNYEGDEDETFNAWYTRYGPVMDDRGKALSDDRKRNLIVEKLDKATYKTYSEHVLPLKPQEIDLATTIDNLRKLFGPKRTLIRRRYEFLQSKCPPLNGAYVPYREYGNMIKRKFEDASMKDVDSDSLKCLVFLSGLTDPSHSETRLRLLNQLNRLKESDPAPLLDDFINECETFVTL
;
A
#
# COMPACT_ATOMS: atom_id res chain seq x y z
N MET A 1 -120.54 -13.76 38.26
CA MET A 1 -120.25 -15.11 38.79
C MET A 1 -118.98 -15.02 39.62
N LEU A 2 -118.97 -15.61 40.81
CA LEU A 2 -117.90 -15.59 41.80
C LEU A 2 -116.60 -16.30 41.35
N MET A 3 -115.43 -15.70 41.61
CA MET A 3 -114.31 -16.19 42.46
C MET A 3 -112.94 -15.58 42.04
N PRO A 4 -111.94 -15.47 42.95
CA PRO A 4 -110.83 -14.52 42.86
C PRO A 4 -109.41 -15.13 42.73
N SER A 5 -108.41 -14.23 42.63
CA SER A 5 -106.99 -14.34 43.02
C SER A 5 -106.01 -15.22 42.23
N SER A 6 -105.04 -14.56 41.59
CA SER A 6 -103.63 -14.65 42.01
C SER A 6 -102.86 -13.45 41.43
N SER A 7 -102.70 -12.41 42.26
CA SER A 7 -101.72 -11.35 42.03
C SER A 7 -100.36 -11.84 42.53
N GLN A 8 -99.44 -12.14 41.61
CA GLN A 8 -98.01 -12.05 41.89
C GLN A 8 -97.48 -10.81 41.20
N ALA A 9 -96.96 -9.89 42.00
CA ALA A 9 -96.31 -8.67 41.55
C ALA A 9 -95.05 -9.00 40.74
N LEU A 10 -94.94 -8.48 39.51
CA LEU A 10 -93.64 -8.32 38.87
C LEU A 10 -93.00 -7.06 39.47
N GLU A 11 -92.16 -7.26 40.48
CA GLU A 11 -91.23 -6.24 40.94
C GLU A 11 -90.31 -5.84 39.79
N SER A 12 -90.16 -4.53 39.59
CA SER A 12 -89.15 -3.95 38.72
C SER A 12 -87.77 -4.34 39.24
N GLU A 13 -87.15 -5.38 38.68
CA GLU A 13 -85.78 -5.79 39.00
C GLU A 13 -84.82 -4.65 38.63
N GLN A 14 -84.46 -3.84 39.63
CA GLN A 14 -83.29 -2.97 39.54
C GLN A 14 -82.06 -3.86 39.32
N PRO A 15 -81.14 -3.47 38.42
CA PRO A 15 -79.94 -4.25 38.17
C PRO A 15 -79.22 -4.50 39.51
N PRO A 16 -78.77 -5.73 39.77
CA PRO A 16 -78.08 -6.04 41.02
C PRO A 16 -76.88 -5.11 41.25
N ARG A 17 -76.70 -4.60 42.47
CA ARG A 17 -75.62 -3.64 42.80
C ARG A 17 -74.23 -4.09 42.36
N TRP A 18 -73.95 -5.40 42.38
CA TRP A 18 -72.68 -5.94 41.92
C TRP A 18 -72.41 -5.66 40.43
N LEU A 19 -73.46 -5.58 39.60
CA LEU A 19 -73.33 -5.27 38.17
C LEU A 19 -72.98 -3.80 37.96
N GLU A 20 -73.57 -2.90 38.75
CA GLU A 20 -73.22 -1.47 38.76
C GLU A 20 -71.78 -1.26 39.24
N GLU A 21 -71.36 -1.96 40.30
CA GLU A 21 -69.99 -1.92 40.82
C GLU A 21 -68.98 -2.43 39.77
N VAL A 22 -69.28 -3.54 39.09
CA VAL A 22 -68.40 -4.09 38.04
C VAL A 22 -68.29 -3.14 36.84
N LEU A 23 -69.39 -2.55 36.39
CA LEU A 23 -69.39 -1.57 35.30
C LEU A 23 -68.63 -0.30 35.69
N GLN A 24 -68.77 0.15 36.94
CA GLN A 24 -68.05 1.31 37.46
C GLN A 24 -66.53 1.06 37.51
N VAL A 25 -66.11 -0.12 37.97
CA VAL A 25 -64.69 -0.52 37.98
C VAL A 25 -64.16 -0.64 36.55
N GLN A 26 -64.93 -1.24 35.63
CA GLN A 26 -64.54 -1.35 34.22
C GLN A 26 -64.39 0.03 33.56
N PHE A 27 -65.30 0.95 33.86
CA PHE A 27 -65.24 2.32 33.37
C PHE A 27 -64.01 3.08 33.91
N GLN A 28 -63.71 2.93 35.20
CA GLN A 28 -62.50 3.51 35.81
C GLN A 28 -61.22 2.93 35.18
N HIS A 29 -61.18 1.62 34.94
CA HIS A 29 -60.04 0.98 34.28
C HIS A 29 -59.84 1.49 32.85
N LEU A 30 -60.93 1.68 32.09
CA LEU A 30 -60.86 2.24 30.74
C LEU A 30 -60.33 3.69 30.74
N GLN A 31 -60.78 4.50 31.72
CA GLN A 31 -60.29 5.87 31.89
C GLN A 31 -58.80 5.92 32.21
N LEU A 32 -58.30 5.00 33.05
CA LEU A 32 -56.89 4.92 33.39
C LEU A 32 -56.04 4.56 32.16
N LEU A 33 -56.47 3.59 31.37
CA LEU A 33 -55.83 3.21 30.11
C LEU A 33 -55.77 4.38 29.12
N GLN A 34 -56.86 5.15 28.99
CA GLN A 34 -56.90 6.31 28.13
C GLN A 34 -55.93 7.41 28.60
N GLN A 35 -55.86 7.65 29.91
CA GLN A 35 -54.90 8.60 30.49
C GLN A 35 -53.45 8.15 30.27
N GLN A 36 -53.15 6.86 30.41
CA GLN A 36 -51.82 6.32 30.15
C GLN A 36 -51.43 6.50 28.67
N ASN A 37 -52.33 6.20 27.74
CA ASN A 37 -52.09 6.37 26.31
C ASN A 37 -51.84 7.84 25.95
N GLN A 38 -52.56 8.78 26.56
CA GLN A 38 -52.33 10.20 26.34
C GLN A 38 -50.94 10.63 26.83
N ARG A 39 -50.53 10.18 28.02
CA ARG A 39 -49.18 10.46 28.53
C ARG A 39 -48.08 9.88 27.64
N ILE A 40 -48.29 8.69 27.08
CA ILE A 40 -47.34 8.09 26.13
C ILE A 40 -47.27 8.92 24.84
N ALA A 41 -48.42 9.36 24.31
CA ALA A 41 -48.46 10.23 23.13
C ALA A 41 -47.72 11.55 23.35
N ASP A 42 -47.90 12.17 24.52
CA ASP A 42 -47.20 13.42 24.87
C ASP A 42 -45.69 13.22 25.02
N LEU A 43 -45.25 12.11 25.64
CA LEU A 43 -43.83 11.76 25.74
C LEU A 43 -43.22 11.50 24.35
N VAL A 44 -43.93 10.80 23.48
CA VAL A 44 -43.49 10.58 22.09
C VAL A 44 -43.42 11.90 21.33
N SER A 45 -44.41 12.79 21.50
CA SER A 45 -44.39 14.12 20.87
C SER A 45 -43.20 14.94 21.36
N MET A 46 -42.92 14.94 22.68
CA MET A 46 -41.74 15.62 23.22
C MET A 46 -40.42 15.02 22.71
N LEU A 47 -40.34 13.69 22.51
CA LEU A 47 -39.15 13.04 21.93
C LEU A 47 -38.98 13.42 20.45
N VAL A 48 -40.06 13.47 19.68
CA VAL A 48 -40.05 13.90 18.27
C VAL A 48 -39.70 15.38 18.16
N GLU A 49 -40.22 16.24 19.03
CA GLU A 49 -39.86 17.66 19.08
C GLU A 49 -38.40 17.85 19.50
N ARG A 50 -37.89 17.04 20.44
CA ARG A 50 -36.48 17.03 20.83
C ARG A 50 -35.59 16.52 19.69
N GLU A 51 -36.03 15.53 18.93
CA GLU A 51 -35.35 15.05 17.72
C GLU A 51 -35.33 16.14 16.65
N LYS A 52 -36.47 16.81 16.40
CA LYS A 52 -36.59 17.95 15.48
C LYS A 52 -35.73 19.15 15.89
N ALA A 53 -35.65 19.46 17.18
CA ALA A 53 -34.80 20.51 17.72
C ALA A 53 -33.31 20.11 17.70
N SER A 54 -33.00 18.82 17.83
CA SER A 54 -31.64 18.28 17.68
C SER A 54 -31.21 18.20 16.21
N THR A 55 -32.16 18.02 15.27
CA THR A 55 -31.89 18.01 13.82
C THR A 55 -31.86 19.40 13.20
N SER A 56 -32.58 20.39 13.74
CA SER A 56 -32.45 21.80 13.31
C SER A 56 -31.19 22.49 13.86
N ALA A 57 -30.59 21.97 14.93
CA ALA A 57 -29.25 22.35 15.38
C ALA A 57 -28.12 21.53 14.72
N ALA A 58 -28.48 20.50 13.93
CA ALA A 58 -27.55 19.65 13.19
C ALA A 58 -27.59 19.89 11.67
N ASP A 59 -27.87 21.11 11.23
CA ASP A 59 -27.37 21.62 9.93
C ASP A 59 -25.87 21.94 10.01
N VAL A 60 -25.11 21.06 10.67
CA VAL A 60 -23.72 20.81 10.36
C VAL A 60 -23.76 19.44 9.73
N THR A 61 -23.72 19.44 8.39
CA THR A 61 -23.32 18.30 7.58
C THR A 61 -22.31 17.49 8.36
N SER A 62 -22.69 16.36 8.94
CA SER A 62 -21.69 15.40 9.41
C SER A 62 -20.87 15.09 8.18
N PRO A 63 -19.59 15.49 8.08
CA PRO A 63 -18.82 15.09 6.94
C PRO A 63 -18.81 13.58 7.01
N ALA A 64 -19.20 12.90 5.94
CA ALA A 64 -18.69 11.55 5.70
C ALA A 64 -17.20 11.56 6.10
N PRO A 65 -16.67 10.54 6.81
CA PRO A 65 -15.30 10.55 7.28
C PRO A 65 -14.46 11.08 6.14
N ARG A 66 -13.87 12.29 6.32
CA ARG A 66 -13.20 12.98 5.24
C ARG A 66 -12.06 12.05 4.86
N VAL A 67 -12.24 11.29 3.79
CA VAL A 67 -11.18 10.49 3.22
C VAL A 67 -10.14 11.54 2.86
N ASP A 68 -9.01 11.49 3.55
CA ASP A 68 -7.84 12.29 3.24
C ASP A 68 -6.83 11.32 2.63
N PRO A 69 -6.93 11.04 1.33
CA PRO A 69 -6.07 10.06 0.70
C PRO A 69 -4.59 10.42 0.85
N TYR A 70 -4.29 11.72 0.94
CA TYR A 70 -2.94 12.21 1.16
C TYR A 70 -2.46 11.87 2.58
N GLY A 71 -3.22 12.27 3.60
CA GLY A 71 -2.90 11.98 5.00
C GLY A 71 -2.79 10.49 5.31
N ASP A 72 -3.69 9.68 4.74
CA ASP A 72 -3.64 8.22 4.87
C ASP A 72 -2.39 7.63 4.23
N LEU A 73 -2.00 8.09 3.03
CA LEU A 73 -0.75 7.67 2.38
C LEU A 73 0.49 8.13 3.16
N VAL A 74 0.50 9.34 3.70
CA VAL A 74 1.59 9.84 4.54
C VAL A 74 1.71 9.01 5.82
N ARG A 75 0.60 8.55 6.41
CA ARG A 75 0.68 7.69 7.60
C ARG A 75 1.16 6.28 7.26
N ASP A 76 0.64 5.69 6.18
CA ASP A 76 0.78 4.26 5.92
C ASP A 76 2.05 3.90 5.13
N LEU A 77 2.59 4.83 4.33
CA LEU A 77 3.78 4.57 3.53
C LEU A 77 5.05 4.72 4.38
N PRO A 78 6.00 3.77 4.30
CA PRO A 78 7.26 3.92 5.01
C PRO A 78 8.14 5.00 4.36
N THR A 79 8.94 5.67 5.19
CA THR A 79 10.02 6.54 4.72
C THR A 79 11.04 5.72 3.91
N PHE A 80 11.47 6.26 2.79
CA PHE A 80 12.56 5.74 1.98
C PHE A 80 13.91 6.23 2.55
N ASN A 81 14.75 5.28 2.93
CA ASN A 81 16.14 5.46 3.34
C ASN A 81 17.05 4.80 2.30
N TYR A 82 18.04 5.55 1.80
CA TYR A 82 19.03 4.99 0.89
C TYR A 82 20.31 4.62 1.62
N GLU A 83 20.51 3.33 1.89
CA GLU A 83 21.77 2.79 2.45
C GLU A 83 22.70 2.28 1.32
N GLY A 84 22.16 2.21 0.10
CA GLY A 84 22.84 1.85 -1.13
C GLY A 84 23.21 0.38 -1.24
N ASP A 85 22.40 -0.48 -0.64
CA ASP A 85 22.35 -1.91 -0.91
C ASP A 85 21.33 -2.21 -2.02
N GLU A 86 21.46 -3.39 -2.64
CA GLU A 86 20.68 -3.79 -3.83
C GLU A 86 19.15 -3.81 -3.57
N ASP A 87 18.75 -4.23 -2.36
CA ASP A 87 17.34 -4.36 -1.97
C ASP A 87 16.73 -3.03 -1.42
N GLU A 88 17.55 -1.99 -1.24
CA GLU A 88 17.17 -0.69 -0.66
C GLU A 88 17.30 0.47 -1.66
N THR A 89 17.12 0.18 -2.95
CA THR A 89 17.10 1.20 -4.00
C THR A 89 15.73 1.88 -4.08
N PHE A 90 15.70 3.10 -4.63
CA PHE A 90 14.43 3.81 -4.85
C PHE A 90 13.50 3.03 -5.78
N ASN A 91 14.06 2.30 -6.75
CA ASN A 91 13.26 1.48 -7.65
C ASN A 91 12.56 0.34 -6.90
N ALA A 92 13.24 -0.36 -5.98
CA ALA A 92 12.63 -1.40 -5.16
C ALA A 92 11.50 -0.84 -4.28
N TRP A 93 11.73 0.31 -3.64
CA TRP A 93 10.72 0.99 -2.84
C TRP A 93 9.51 1.42 -3.70
N TYR A 94 9.75 2.02 -4.86
CA TYR A 94 8.70 2.49 -5.76
C TYR A 94 7.92 1.33 -6.40
N THR A 95 8.56 0.22 -6.76
CA THR A 95 7.87 -0.99 -7.23
C THR A 95 6.91 -1.55 -6.17
N ARG A 96 7.29 -1.48 -4.89
CA ARG A 96 6.47 -1.96 -3.78
C ARG A 96 5.30 -1.04 -3.45
N TYR A 97 5.54 0.28 -3.43
CA TYR A 97 4.58 1.25 -2.90
C TYR A 97 3.92 2.14 -3.95
N GLY A 98 4.50 2.27 -5.15
CA GLY A 98 3.93 3.00 -6.29
C GLY A 98 2.51 2.56 -6.64
N PRO A 99 2.21 1.24 -6.75
CA PRO A 99 0.83 0.79 -6.98
C PRO A 99 -0.16 1.21 -5.88
N VAL A 100 0.30 1.29 -4.62
CA VAL A 100 -0.53 1.75 -3.50
C VAL A 100 -0.81 3.25 -3.59
N MET A 101 0.21 4.04 -3.97
CA MET A 101 0.06 5.48 -4.24
C MET A 101 -0.89 5.74 -5.41
N ASP A 102 -0.83 4.91 -6.46
CA ASP A 102 -1.68 5.08 -7.63
C ASP A 102 -3.14 4.69 -7.37
N ASP A 103 -3.37 3.61 -6.61
CA ASP A 103 -4.70 3.16 -6.23
C ASP A 103 -5.37 4.10 -5.22
N ARG A 104 -4.72 4.31 -4.06
CA ARG A 104 -5.30 5.13 -2.98
C ARG A 104 -5.21 6.62 -3.28
N GLY A 105 -4.15 7.03 -3.98
CA GLY A 105 -3.92 8.42 -4.39
C GLY A 105 -4.49 8.74 -5.76
N LYS A 106 -5.41 7.94 -6.30
CA LYS A 106 -6.00 8.15 -7.63
C LYS A 106 -6.62 9.54 -7.82
N ALA A 107 -7.18 10.11 -6.76
CA ALA A 107 -7.78 11.44 -6.77
C ALA A 107 -6.76 12.58 -6.54
N LEU A 108 -5.50 12.26 -6.23
CA LEU A 108 -4.44 13.24 -6.02
C LEU A 108 -3.89 13.72 -7.37
N SER A 109 -3.64 15.02 -7.49
CA SER A 109 -2.90 15.56 -8.63
C SER A 109 -1.45 15.05 -8.64
N ASP A 110 -0.81 15.09 -9.80
CA ASP A 110 0.59 14.71 -9.93
C ASP A 110 1.49 15.53 -9.00
N ASP A 111 1.18 16.81 -8.79
CA ASP A 111 1.89 17.65 -7.82
C ASP A 111 1.78 17.14 -6.39
N ARG A 112 0.60 16.63 -6.00
CA ARG A 112 0.39 16.03 -4.67
C ARG A 112 1.12 14.69 -4.57
N LYS A 113 1.08 13.85 -5.60
CA LYS A 113 1.86 12.60 -5.63
C LYS A 113 3.37 12.86 -5.56
N ARG A 114 3.85 13.89 -6.26
CA ARG A 114 5.25 14.33 -6.25
C ARG A 114 5.66 14.78 -4.86
N ASN A 115 4.85 15.62 -4.21
CA ASN A 115 5.09 16.04 -2.83
C ASN A 115 5.08 14.87 -1.85
N LEU A 116 4.17 13.90 -2.01
CA LEU A 116 4.13 12.69 -1.19
C LEU A 116 5.43 11.89 -1.32
N ILE A 117 5.94 11.67 -2.53
CA ILE A 117 7.20 10.95 -2.76
C ILE A 117 8.36 11.70 -2.10
N VAL A 118 8.43 13.01 -2.28
CA VAL A 118 9.50 13.85 -1.71
C VAL A 118 9.42 13.89 -0.18
N GLU A 119 8.22 13.92 0.40
CA GLU A 119 7.98 13.85 1.85
C GLU A 119 8.37 12.49 2.44
N LYS A 120 8.32 11.42 1.64
CA LYS A 120 8.74 10.08 2.05
C LYS A 120 10.25 9.89 2.02
N LEU A 121 11.05 10.81 1.51
CA LEU A 121 12.50 10.71 1.58
C LEU A 121 12.98 11.00 3.01
N ASP A 122 13.93 10.20 3.51
CA ASP A 122 14.62 10.55 4.74
C ASP A 122 15.45 11.83 4.58
N LYS A 123 15.96 12.36 5.69
CA LYS A 123 16.70 13.63 5.70
C LYS A 123 17.92 13.61 4.79
N ALA A 124 18.67 12.50 4.76
CA ALA A 124 19.89 12.41 3.94
C ALA A 124 19.54 12.33 2.44
N THR A 125 18.57 11.49 2.08
CA THR A 125 18.11 11.32 0.69
C THR A 125 17.48 12.60 0.16
N TYR A 126 16.62 13.27 0.95
CA TYR A 126 16.03 14.56 0.59
C TYR A 126 17.09 15.60 0.31
N LYS A 127 18.11 15.72 1.17
CA LYS A 127 19.19 16.69 0.99
C LYS A 127 19.89 16.48 -0.35
N THR A 128 20.34 15.26 -0.63
CA THR A 128 21.00 14.90 -1.90
C THR A 128 20.12 15.21 -3.11
N TYR A 129 18.82 14.89 -3.05
CA TYR A 129 17.88 15.20 -4.13
C TYR A 129 17.69 16.72 -4.30
N SER A 130 17.52 17.45 -3.21
CA SER A 130 17.32 18.91 -3.23
C SER A 130 18.53 19.66 -3.79
N GLU A 131 19.75 19.18 -3.52
CA GLU A 131 20.98 19.72 -4.09
C GLU A 131 21.12 19.38 -5.57
N HIS A 132 20.69 18.19 -6.00
CA HIS A 132 20.74 17.76 -7.39
C HIS A 132 19.85 18.59 -8.33
N VAL A 133 18.69 19.04 -7.86
CA VAL A 133 17.72 19.78 -8.70
C VAL A 133 17.97 21.29 -8.77
N LEU A 134 19.01 21.80 -8.10
CA LEU A 134 19.36 23.21 -8.16
C LEU A 134 19.64 23.67 -9.61
N PRO A 135 19.24 24.91 -9.98
CA PRO A 135 18.73 25.98 -9.13
C PRO A 135 17.22 25.90 -8.83
N LEU A 136 16.51 24.90 -9.34
CA LEU A 136 15.08 24.70 -9.10
C LEU A 136 14.83 24.12 -7.71
N LYS A 137 13.59 24.25 -7.24
CA LYS A 137 13.13 23.58 -6.02
C LYS A 137 12.53 22.21 -6.35
N PRO A 138 12.61 21.22 -5.43
CA PRO A 138 11.92 19.94 -5.59
C PRO A 138 10.45 20.03 -6.00
N GLN A 139 9.72 21.06 -5.54
CA GLN A 139 8.31 21.27 -5.86
C GLN A 139 8.06 21.78 -7.29
N GLU A 140 9.08 22.32 -7.95
CA GLU A 140 9.03 22.87 -9.32
C GLU A 140 9.31 21.80 -10.40
N ILE A 141 9.79 20.63 -9.98
CA ILE A 141 10.05 19.48 -10.87
C ILE A 141 8.78 18.65 -11.01
N ASP A 142 8.38 18.30 -12.23
CA ASP A 142 7.21 17.45 -12.46
C ASP A 142 7.39 16.04 -11.85
N LEU A 143 6.28 15.31 -11.70
CA LEU A 143 6.27 13.98 -11.07
C LEU A 143 7.17 12.98 -11.82
N ALA A 144 7.11 12.94 -13.15
CA ALA A 144 7.85 11.96 -13.93
C ALA A 144 9.36 12.20 -13.83
N THR A 145 9.80 13.46 -13.98
CA THR A 145 11.20 13.85 -13.81
C THR A 145 11.68 13.63 -12.38
N THR A 146 10.82 13.85 -11.37
CA THR A 146 11.14 13.54 -9.98
C THR A 146 11.46 12.07 -9.79
N ILE A 147 10.59 11.18 -10.27
CA ILE A 147 10.78 9.72 -10.19
C ILE A 147 12.06 9.29 -10.91
N ASP A 148 12.34 9.84 -12.09
CA ASP A 148 13.55 9.52 -12.86
C ASP A 148 14.83 9.98 -12.15
N ASN A 149 14.84 11.21 -11.61
CA ASN A 149 15.98 11.71 -10.82
C ASN A 149 16.23 10.84 -9.59
N LEU A 150 15.19 10.46 -8.85
CA LEU A 150 15.31 9.59 -7.67
C LEU A 150 15.81 8.19 -8.05
N ARG A 151 15.37 7.62 -9.17
CA ARG A 151 15.90 6.34 -9.69
C ARG A 151 17.39 6.42 -10.03
N LYS A 152 17.84 7.54 -10.60
CA LYS A 152 19.24 7.76 -10.98
C LYS A 152 20.13 7.99 -9.76
N LEU A 153 19.70 8.83 -8.82
CA LEU A 153 20.46 9.18 -7.63
C LEU A 153 20.54 8.03 -6.62
N PHE A 154 19.45 7.27 -6.47
CA PHE A 154 19.29 6.24 -5.45
C PHE A 154 19.06 4.87 -6.09
N GLY A 155 19.77 4.63 -7.20
CA GLY A 155 19.83 3.34 -7.88
C GLY A 155 20.88 2.40 -7.27
N PRO A 156 21.09 1.21 -7.87
CA PRO A 156 22.12 0.29 -7.43
C PRO A 156 23.52 0.92 -7.49
N LYS A 157 24.35 0.73 -6.45
CA LYS A 157 25.77 1.18 -6.45
C LYS A 157 26.61 0.49 -7.52
N ARG A 158 26.23 -0.73 -7.92
CA ARG A 158 26.98 -1.56 -8.88
C ARG A 158 26.45 -1.33 -10.29
N THR A 159 27.36 -1.23 -11.25
CA THR A 159 27.00 -1.17 -12.67
C THR A 159 26.28 -2.45 -13.10
N LEU A 160 25.48 -2.38 -14.17
CA LEU A 160 24.77 -3.56 -14.69
C LEU A 160 25.75 -4.68 -15.08
N ILE A 161 26.86 -4.33 -15.74
CA ILE A 161 27.92 -5.28 -16.08
C ILE A 161 28.50 -5.95 -14.83
N ARG A 162 28.72 -5.18 -13.76
CA ARG A 162 29.22 -5.74 -12.50
C ARG A 162 28.25 -6.76 -11.91
N ARG A 163 26.95 -6.46 -11.93
CA ARG A 163 25.90 -7.40 -11.47
C ARG A 163 25.85 -8.67 -12.33
N ARG A 164 25.91 -8.53 -13.66
CA ARG A 164 26.01 -9.67 -14.61
C ARG A 164 27.24 -10.54 -14.36
N TYR A 165 28.38 -9.90 -14.12
CA TYR A 165 29.61 -10.59 -13.77
C TYR A 165 29.47 -11.38 -12.45
N GLU A 166 28.95 -10.75 -11.40
CA GLU A 166 28.74 -11.38 -10.09
C GLU A 166 27.65 -12.46 -10.09
N PHE A 167 26.68 -12.39 -11.02
CA PHE A 167 25.73 -13.48 -11.27
C PHE A 167 26.47 -14.73 -11.73
N LEU A 168 27.32 -14.61 -12.76
CA LEU A 168 28.09 -15.74 -13.32
C LEU A 168 29.13 -16.30 -12.33
N GLN A 169 29.62 -15.48 -11.40
CA GLN A 169 30.50 -15.93 -10.32
C GLN A 169 29.78 -16.68 -9.19
N SER A 170 28.45 -16.78 -9.22
CA SER A 170 27.70 -17.44 -8.15
C SER A 170 28.08 -18.92 -8.05
N LYS A 171 28.38 -19.37 -6.83
CA LYS A 171 28.74 -20.76 -6.53
C LYS A 171 27.85 -21.29 -5.41
N CYS A 172 27.42 -22.54 -5.57
CA CYS A 172 26.69 -23.22 -4.51
C CYS A 172 27.64 -23.41 -3.32
N PRO A 173 27.25 -23.01 -2.10
CA PRO A 173 28.01 -23.32 -0.90
C PRO A 173 28.23 -24.84 -0.76
N PRO A 174 29.34 -25.28 -0.14
CA PRO A 174 29.56 -26.69 0.13
C PRO A 174 28.50 -27.23 1.11
N LEU A 175 28.22 -28.53 1.01
CA LEU A 175 27.44 -29.22 2.04
C LEU A 175 28.16 -29.13 3.38
N ASN A 176 27.42 -28.85 4.44
CA ASN A 176 27.88 -29.09 5.80
C ASN A 176 26.82 -29.93 6.52
N GLY A 177 27.21 -30.66 7.57
CA GLY A 177 26.35 -31.67 8.21
C GLY A 177 25.00 -31.16 8.76
N ALA A 178 24.82 -29.84 8.87
CA ALA A 178 23.60 -29.20 9.37
C ALA A 178 22.88 -28.34 8.31
N TYR A 179 23.44 -28.17 7.12
CA TYR A 179 22.97 -27.21 6.12
C TYR A 179 22.87 -27.80 4.72
N VAL A 180 21.69 -27.66 4.13
CA VAL A 180 21.42 -28.04 2.74
C VAL A 180 21.20 -26.76 1.92
N PRO A 181 22.17 -26.32 1.10
CA PRO A 181 22.18 -24.99 0.50
C PRO A 181 21.19 -24.80 -0.64
N TYR A 182 20.68 -25.88 -1.25
CA TYR A 182 20.08 -25.82 -2.58
C TYR A 182 18.88 -24.86 -2.69
N ARG A 183 18.03 -24.79 -1.66
CA ARG A 183 16.86 -23.89 -1.66
C ARG A 183 17.28 -22.43 -1.59
N GLU A 184 18.16 -22.10 -0.65
CA GLU A 184 18.67 -20.73 -0.47
C GLU A 184 19.51 -20.29 -1.67
N TYR A 185 20.38 -21.18 -2.16
CA TYR A 185 21.17 -20.97 -3.37
C TYR A 185 20.27 -20.74 -4.59
N GLY A 186 19.25 -21.57 -4.80
CA GLY A 186 18.29 -21.39 -5.90
C GLY A 186 17.53 -20.06 -5.81
N ASN A 187 17.13 -19.62 -4.61
CA ASN A 187 16.50 -18.32 -4.41
C ASN A 187 17.47 -17.16 -4.67
N MET A 188 18.74 -17.29 -4.28
CA MET A 188 19.78 -16.32 -4.59
C MET A 188 20.01 -16.20 -6.10
N ILE A 189 20.07 -17.33 -6.83
CA ILE A 189 20.22 -17.33 -8.29
C ILE A 189 19.04 -16.60 -8.96
N LYS A 190 17.80 -16.88 -8.56
CA LYS A 190 16.62 -16.19 -9.10
C LYS A 190 16.70 -14.67 -8.90
N ARG A 191 17.07 -14.23 -7.69
CA ARG A 191 17.22 -12.80 -7.37
C ARG A 191 18.31 -12.14 -8.21
N LYS A 192 19.52 -12.72 -8.22
CA LYS A 192 20.65 -12.18 -8.99
C LYS A 192 20.39 -12.18 -10.50
N PHE A 193 19.62 -13.14 -11.01
CA PHE A 193 19.26 -13.21 -12.43
C PHE A 193 18.40 -12.01 -12.87
N GLU A 194 17.39 -11.66 -12.06
CA GLU A 194 16.55 -10.49 -12.32
C GLU A 194 17.33 -9.18 -12.09
N ASP A 195 18.12 -9.10 -11.00
CA ASP A 195 18.94 -7.93 -10.69
C ASP A 195 19.98 -7.62 -11.79
N ALA A 196 20.60 -8.66 -12.35
CA ALA A 196 21.56 -8.52 -13.45
C ALA A 196 20.91 -8.35 -14.85
N SER A 197 19.58 -8.30 -14.94
CA SER A 197 18.83 -8.25 -16.20
C SER A 197 19.36 -9.26 -17.23
N MET A 198 19.54 -10.51 -16.80
CA MET A 198 20.18 -11.56 -17.62
C MET A 198 19.32 -11.99 -18.82
N LYS A 199 18.01 -11.70 -18.81
CA LYS A 199 17.10 -11.94 -19.95
C LYS A 199 17.48 -11.11 -21.18
N ASP A 200 18.08 -9.95 -20.96
CA ASP A 200 18.39 -8.96 -22.00
C ASP A 200 19.85 -9.04 -22.46
N VAL A 201 20.58 -10.09 -22.06
CA VAL A 201 21.97 -10.31 -22.48
C VAL A 201 21.96 -11.06 -23.81
N ASP A 202 22.51 -10.45 -24.85
CA ASP A 202 22.71 -11.10 -26.13
C ASP A 202 23.80 -12.17 -26.08
N SER A 203 23.86 -13.01 -27.13
CA SER A 203 24.77 -14.15 -27.20
C SER A 203 26.25 -13.74 -27.13
N ASP A 204 26.63 -12.63 -27.75
CA ASP A 204 28.03 -12.21 -27.82
C ASP A 204 28.49 -11.54 -26.52
N SER A 205 27.64 -10.69 -25.93
CA SER A 205 27.83 -10.18 -24.57
C SER A 205 27.94 -11.32 -23.55
N LEU A 206 27.11 -12.37 -23.66
CA LEU A 206 27.16 -13.52 -22.76
C LEU A 206 28.49 -14.27 -22.90
N LYS A 207 28.98 -14.52 -24.12
CA LYS A 207 30.29 -15.15 -24.35
C LYS A 207 31.42 -14.35 -23.69
N CYS A 208 31.43 -13.03 -23.86
CA CYS A 208 32.42 -12.15 -23.24
C CYS A 208 32.37 -12.20 -21.71
N LEU A 209 31.16 -12.15 -21.13
CA LEU A 209 30.96 -12.25 -19.69
C LEU A 209 31.39 -13.63 -19.13
N VAL A 210 31.10 -14.71 -19.85
CA VAL A 210 31.53 -16.07 -19.48
C VAL A 210 33.06 -16.17 -19.52
N PHE A 211 33.70 -15.69 -20.59
CA PHE A 211 35.16 -15.63 -20.70
C PHE A 211 35.77 -14.87 -19.53
N LEU A 212 35.28 -13.65 -19.26
CA LEU A 212 35.73 -12.83 -18.14
C LEU A 212 35.52 -13.51 -16.78
N SER A 213 34.41 -14.22 -16.60
CA SER A 213 34.10 -14.96 -15.37
C SER A 213 34.99 -16.19 -15.16
N GLY A 214 35.49 -16.77 -16.25
CA GLY A 214 36.40 -17.91 -16.24
C GLY A 214 37.83 -17.57 -15.82
N LEU A 215 38.24 -16.30 -15.96
CA LEU A 215 39.54 -15.79 -15.50
C LEU A 215 39.59 -15.72 -13.97
N THR A 216 39.57 -16.86 -13.28
CA THR A 216 39.41 -16.95 -11.82
C THR A 216 40.72 -16.85 -11.05
N ASP A 217 41.83 -17.29 -11.66
CA ASP A 217 43.15 -17.26 -11.03
C ASP A 217 43.59 -15.82 -10.69
N PRO A 218 44.26 -15.60 -9.54
CA PRO A 218 44.75 -14.27 -9.17
C PRO A 218 45.70 -13.63 -10.20
N SER A 219 46.45 -14.42 -10.98
CA SER A 219 47.35 -13.90 -12.03
C SER A 219 46.62 -13.09 -13.12
N HIS A 220 45.31 -13.29 -13.29
CA HIS A 220 44.49 -12.55 -14.24
C HIS A 220 43.81 -11.31 -13.65
N SER A 221 44.13 -10.90 -12.41
CA SER A 221 43.40 -9.83 -11.73
C SER A 221 43.39 -8.50 -12.48
N GLU A 222 44.53 -8.14 -13.08
CA GLU A 222 44.66 -6.90 -13.84
C GLU A 222 43.89 -6.97 -15.16
N THR A 223 44.08 -8.04 -15.93
CA THR A 223 43.33 -8.30 -17.17
C THR A 223 41.82 -8.29 -16.93
N ARG A 224 41.37 -8.98 -15.89
CA ARG A 224 39.95 -9.01 -15.49
C ARG A 224 39.42 -7.62 -15.15
N LEU A 225 40.19 -6.79 -14.46
CA LEU A 225 39.77 -5.42 -14.14
C LEU A 225 39.66 -4.56 -15.40
N ARG A 226 40.60 -4.68 -16.34
CA ARG A 226 40.60 -3.94 -17.61
C ARG A 226 39.40 -4.31 -18.48
N LEU A 227 39.17 -5.59 -18.73
CA LEU A 227 38.02 -6.09 -19.49
C LEU A 227 36.68 -5.69 -18.85
N LEU A 228 36.59 -5.73 -17.52
CA LEU A 228 35.39 -5.27 -16.81
C LEU A 228 35.16 -3.76 -17.01
N ASN A 229 36.21 -2.95 -16.98
CA ASN A 229 36.13 -1.51 -17.23
C ASN A 229 35.76 -1.19 -18.68
N GLN A 230 36.23 -1.98 -19.64
CA GLN A 230 35.83 -1.86 -21.04
C GLN A 230 34.34 -2.14 -21.22
N LEU A 231 33.82 -3.23 -20.67
CA LEU A 231 32.39 -3.53 -20.69
C LEU A 231 31.55 -2.41 -20.06
N ASN A 232 32.03 -1.83 -18.95
CA ASN A 232 31.34 -0.71 -18.28
C ASN A 232 31.28 0.57 -19.11
N ARG A 233 32.13 0.73 -20.12
CA ARG A 233 32.17 1.92 -20.99
C ARG A 233 31.26 1.81 -22.20
N LEU A 234 30.80 0.61 -22.53
CA LEU A 234 29.89 0.37 -23.64
C LEU A 234 28.53 1.03 -23.36
N LYS A 235 28.04 1.80 -24.32
CA LYS A 235 26.70 2.39 -24.33
C LYS A 235 25.73 1.43 -25.03
N GLU A 236 24.43 1.63 -24.81
CA GLU A 236 23.38 0.85 -25.50
C GLU A 236 23.42 0.99 -27.03
N SER A 237 23.98 2.09 -27.54
CA SER A 237 24.17 2.32 -28.97
C SER A 237 25.39 1.62 -29.57
N ASP A 238 26.31 1.15 -28.72
CA ASP A 238 27.56 0.57 -29.17
C ASP A 238 27.31 -0.88 -29.65
N PRO A 239 28.04 -1.36 -30.66
CA PRO A 239 27.96 -2.75 -31.07
C PRO A 239 28.30 -3.66 -29.89
N ALA A 240 27.65 -4.82 -29.83
CA ALA A 240 27.94 -5.83 -28.82
C ALA A 240 29.42 -6.22 -28.88
N PRO A 241 30.08 -6.41 -27.72
CA PRO A 241 31.48 -6.80 -27.68
C PRO A 241 31.64 -8.20 -28.26
N LEU A 242 32.66 -8.39 -29.11
CA LEU A 242 33.00 -9.71 -29.63
C LEU A 242 34.02 -10.39 -28.72
N LEU A 243 33.86 -11.71 -28.55
CA LEU A 243 34.79 -12.50 -27.75
C LEU A 243 36.22 -12.43 -28.30
N ASP A 244 36.37 -12.41 -29.62
CA ASP A 244 37.68 -12.34 -30.27
C ASP A 244 38.42 -11.04 -29.91
N ASP A 245 37.71 -9.92 -29.75
CA ASP A 245 38.32 -8.66 -29.31
C ASP A 245 38.93 -8.81 -27.91
N PHE A 246 38.24 -9.52 -27.01
CA PHE A 246 38.70 -9.76 -25.63
C PHE A 246 39.92 -10.67 -25.60
N ILE A 247 39.93 -11.71 -26.45
CA ILE A 247 41.06 -12.62 -26.60
C ILE A 247 42.30 -11.85 -27.10
N ASN A 248 42.14 -11.09 -28.18
CA ASN A 248 43.21 -10.29 -28.77
C ASN A 248 43.80 -9.28 -27.76
N GLU A 249 42.94 -8.65 -26.96
CA GLU A 249 43.38 -7.71 -25.93
C GLU A 249 44.20 -8.41 -24.83
N CYS A 250 43.76 -9.58 -24.37
CA CYS A 250 44.51 -10.39 -23.41
C CYS A 250 45.91 -10.77 -23.93
N GLU A 251 46.00 -11.19 -25.19
CA GLU A 251 47.26 -11.60 -25.84
C GLU A 251 48.22 -10.42 -26.03
N THR A 252 47.69 -9.24 -26.33
CA THR A 252 48.49 -8.01 -26.46
C THR A 252 49.17 -7.64 -25.13
N PHE A 253 48.58 -7.99 -23.98
CA PHE A 253 49.16 -7.71 -22.67
C PHE A 253 50.20 -8.72 -22.21
N VAL A 254 50.18 -9.96 -22.72
CA VAL A 254 51.20 -10.96 -22.39
C VAL A 254 52.53 -10.66 -23.11
N THR A 255 52.49 -9.83 -24.16
CA THR A 255 53.65 -9.52 -25.00
C THR A 255 54.36 -8.21 -24.64
N LEU A 256 53.90 -7.49 -23.62
CA LEU A 256 54.50 -6.25 -23.08
C LEU A 256 55.10 -6.49 -21.69
#